data_AF-A0A432JZM5-F1
#
_entry.id   AF-A0A432JZM5-F1
#
_cell.length_a   1.000
_cell.length_b   1.000
_cell.length_c   1.000
_cell.angle_alpha   90.00
_cell.angle_beta   90.00
_cell.angle_gamma   90.00
#
_symmetry.space_group_name_H-M   'P 1'
#
loop_
_entity.id
_entity.type
_entity.pdbx_description
1 polymer ?
#
loop_
_entity_poly.entity_id
_entity_poly.type
_entity_poly.pdbx_seq_one_letter_code
_entity_poly.pdbx_strand_id
1 'polypeptide(L)'
;MKKYIFLILFIGLSFSLVGKDSYFRGFYHGKNVFVRNPYLGKGAGFCIEKIYLNGDLVVENPIVSAYEIDMQSLEQDTRVVIRIVHQDDCEPELTNPEVIQADLKFSWLKVYVDENQIIWITTKESIDGFYIVEKDTKDGWLPVDTVKTKGGIFINQHSLELDHIQGDNLYRVQYHDPDMDIEISESFNFHSDKREITHAINEDEWIIEFTEEVSYLLYNED
;
A
#
# COMPACT_ATOMS: atom_id res chain seq x y z
N MET A 1 42.62 -19.72 62.02
CA MET A 1 41.70 -20.71 61.40
C MET A 1 40.72 -19.95 60.52
N LYS A 2 40.71 -20.25 59.23
CA LYS A 2 39.96 -19.58 58.17
C LYS A 2 38.45 -19.84 58.31
N LYS A 3 37.63 -18.80 58.30
CA LYS A 3 36.18 -18.89 58.00
C LYS A 3 35.92 -18.03 56.77
N TYR A 4 35.91 -18.65 55.59
CA TYR A 4 35.40 -18.04 54.38
C TYR A 4 33.87 -18.09 54.45
N ILE A 5 33.23 -16.94 54.60
CA ILE A 5 31.78 -16.79 54.46
C ILE A 5 31.55 -16.54 52.97
N PHE A 6 31.11 -17.56 52.25
CA PHE A 6 30.75 -17.48 50.84
C PHE A 6 29.29 -17.01 50.77
N LEU A 7 29.09 -15.69 50.60
CA LEU A 7 27.76 -15.11 50.39
C LEU A 7 27.40 -15.26 48.90
N ILE A 8 26.64 -16.29 48.56
CA ILE A 8 26.03 -16.44 47.22
C ILE A 8 24.85 -15.46 47.15
N LEU A 9 25.06 -14.34 46.47
CA LEU A 9 24.00 -13.40 46.12
C LEU A 9 23.21 -14.02 44.94
N PHE A 10 22.04 -14.58 45.25
CA PHE A 10 21.08 -15.06 44.27
C PHE A 10 20.50 -13.84 43.52
N ILE A 11 21.05 -13.53 42.34
CA ILE A 11 20.46 -12.57 41.41
C ILE A 11 19.17 -13.22 40.90
N GLY A 12 18.03 -12.81 41.45
CA GLY A 12 16.73 -13.16 40.90
C GLY A 12 16.60 -12.53 39.51
N LEU A 13 16.62 -13.37 38.47
CA LEU A 13 16.09 -12.99 37.17
C LEU A 13 14.58 -12.85 37.32
N SER A 14 14.11 -11.62 37.44
CA SER A 14 12.70 -11.31 37.21
C SER A 14 12.43 -11.50 35.72
N PHE A 15 11.94 -12.68 35.33
CA PHE A 15 11.30 -12.84 34.03
C PHE A 15 10.00 -12.05 34.08
N SER A 16 10.02 -10.83 33.55
CA SER A 16 8.78 -10.16 33.16
C SER A 16 8.15 -11.02 32.08
N LEU A 17 6.99 -11.62 32.38
CA LEU A 17 6.08 -12.11 31.36
C LEU A 17 5.60 -10.87 30.60
N VAL A 18 6.28 -10.55 29.50
CA VAL A 18 5.86 -9.49 28.60
C VAL A 18 4.90 -10.17 27.63
N GLY A 19 3.60 -9.88 27.74
CA GLY A 19 2.63 -10.34 26.75
C GLY A 19 3.04 -9.90 25.34
N LYS A 20 2.82 -10.77 24.35
CA LYS A 20 3.03 -10.48 22.93
C LYS A 20 1.87 -9.61 22.42
N ASP A 21 2.21 -8.67 21.55
CA ASP A 21 1.23 -7.81 20.90
C ASP A 21 0.94 -8.28 19.48
N SER A 22 -0.34 -8.44 19.17
CA SER A 22 -0.87 -8.62 17.81
C SER A 22 -1.64 -7.37 17.37
N TYR A 23 -1.43 -6.93 16.12
CA TYR A 23 -2.03 -5.71 15.59
C TYR A 23 -2.83 -5.98 14.32
N PHE A 24 -4.09 -5.53 14.31
CA PHE A 24 -4.97 -5.55 13.13
C PHE A 24 -5.36 -4.12 12.79
N ARG A 25 -5.26 -3.74 11.52
CA ARG A 25 -5.48 -2.37 11.04
C ARG A 25 -6.43 -2.38 9.85
N GLY A 26 -7.31 -1.39 9.79
CA GLY A 26 -8.33 -1.30 8.76
C GLY A 26 -9.22 -0.08 8.88
N PHE A 27 -10.42 -0.16 8.30
CA PHE A 27 -11.45 0.86 8.32
C PHE A 27 -12.80 0.25 8.72
N TYR A 28 -13.60 0.98 9.51
CA TYR A 28 -14.88 0.47 9.97
C TYR A 28 -15.95 0.48 8.87
N HIS A 29 -16.56 -0.67 8.59
CA HIS A 29 -17.62 -0.81 7.57
C HIS A 29 -18.99 -1.19 8.15
N GLY A 30 -19.31 -0.71 9.35
CA GLY A 30 -20.65 -0.85 9.93
C GLY A 30 -20.95 -2.18 10.61
N LYS A 31 -19.92 -3.00 10.90
CA LYS A 31 -20.06 -4.28 11.61
C LYS A 31 -18.98 -4.45 12.68
N ASN A 32 -19.37 -5.05 13.81
CA ASN A 32 -18.46 -5.38 14.91
C ASN A 32 -17.47 -6.48 14.53
N VAL A 33 -16.29 -6.46 15.16
CA VAL A 33 -15.23 -7.46 14.98
C VAL A 33 -15.31 -8.48 16.10
N PHE A 34 -15.15 -9.74 15.76
CA PHE A 34 -15.09 -10.84 16.70
C PHE A 34 -13.65 -11.36 16.77
N VAL A 35 -13.16 -11.50 17.99
CA VAL A 35 -11.82 -11.98 18.30
C VAL A 35 -11.92 -13.37 18.90
N ARG A 36 -11.22 -14.34 18.32
CA ARG A 36 -11.06 -15.68 18.88
C ARG A 36 -10.01 -15.63 19.99
N ASN A 37 -10.39 -16.14 21.16
CA ASN A 37 -9.55 -16.20 22.34
C ASN A 37 -9.26 -17.67 22.71
N PRO A 38 -8.09 -18.22 22.31
CA PRO A 38 -7.74 -19.60 22.61
C PRO A 38 -7.78 -19.93 24.11
N TYR A 39 -8.31 -21.10 24.45
CA TYR A 39 -8.26 -21.64 25.81
C TYR A 39 -7.02 -22.52 25.97
N LEU A 40 -6.15 -22.19 26.92
CA LEU A 40 -4.84 -22.81 27.13
C LEU A 40 -4.87 -23.94 28.18
N GLY A 41 -6.03 -24.22 28.79
CA GLY A 41 -6.21 -25.33 29.71
C GLY A 41 -6.42 -24.92 31.17
N LYS A 42 -6.64 -25.94 32.02
CA LYS A 42 -6.94 -25.79 33.46
C LYS A 42 -5.68 -25.35 34.23
N GLY A 43 -5.35 -24.07 34.16
CA GLY A 43 -4.24 -23.45 34.88
C GLY A 43 -3.81 -22.12 34.27
N ALA A 44 -3.61 -22.08 32.96
CA ALA A 44 -3.26 -20.89 32.20
C ALA A 44 -4.48 -20.05 31.77
N GLY A 45 -5.68 -20.65 31.71
CA GLY A 45 -6.90 -19.93 31.40
C GLY A 45 -7.01 -19.60 29.91
N PHE A 46 -7.34 -18.35 29.59
CA PHE A 46 -7.50 -17.85 28.24
C PHE A 46 -6.27 -17.03 27.80
N CYS A 47 -6.01 -17.07 26.50
CA CYS A 47 -4.83 -16.51 25.84
C CYS A 47 -4.74 -14.97 25.95
N ILE A 48 -5.85 -14.27 25.77
CA ILE A 48 -5.88 -12.81 25.69
C ILE A 48 -5.81 -12.17 27.08
N GLU A 49 -4.90 -11.22 27.24
CA GLU A 49 -4.79 -10.37 28.44
C GLU A 49 -5.55 -9.05 28.26
N LYS A 50 -5.39 -8.37 27.11
CA LYS A 50 -6.02 -7.07 26.86
C LYS A 50 -6.38 -6.88 25.40
N ILE A 51 -7.46 -6.17 25.13
CA ILE A 51 -7.82 -5.71 23.79
C ILE A 51 -7.98 -4.19 23.83
N TYR A 52 -7.37 -3.52 22.87
CA TYR A 52 -7.50 -2.08 22.66
C TYR A 52 -8.08 -1.80 21.28
N LEU A 53 -8.97 -0.81 21.21
CA LEU A 53 -9.51 -0.26 19.97
C LEU A 53 -9.08 1.20 19.88
N ASN A 54 -8.32 1.56 18.84
CA ASN A 54 -7.82 2.91 18.61
C ASN A 54 -7.04 3.52 19.79
N GLY A 55 -6.42 2.67 20.62
CA GLY A 55 -5.66 3.06 21.80
C GLY A 55 -6.45 2.99 23.12
N ASP A 56 -7.77 2.91 23.05
CA ASP A 56 -8.64 2.78 24.22
C ASP A 56 -8.77 1.32 24.65
N LEU A 57 -8.68 1.07 25.96
CA LEU A 57 -8.85 -0.27 26.51
C LEU A 57 -10.32 -0.69 26.42
N VAL A 58 -10.59 -1.78 25.70
CA VAL A 58 -11.94 -2.33 25.50
C VAL A 58 -12.25 -3.43 26.51
N VAL A 59 -11.30 -4.36 26.72
CA VAL A 59 -11.44 -5.44 27.69
C VAL A 59 -10.10 -5.87 28.27
N GLU A 60 -10.14 -6.32 29.52
CA GLU A 60 -9.01 -6.88 30.27
C GLU A 60 -9.39 -8.27 30.80
N ASN A 61 -8.50 -9.24 30.61
CA ASN A 61 -8.61 -10.65 30.99
C ASN A 61 -9.94 -11.34 30.64
N PRO A 62 -10.37 -11.35 29.36
CA PRO A 62 -11.62 -11.99 28.95
C PRO A 62 -11.61 -13.51 29.21
N ILE A 63 -12.58 -14.00 30.00
CA ILE A 63 -12.76 -15.43 30.34
C ILE A 63 -13.78 -16.10 29.39
N VAL A 64 -13.67 -15.80 28.10
CA VAL A 64 -14.57 -16.27 27.05
C VAL A 64 -13.76 -16.68 25.83
N SER A 65 -14.22 -17.69 25.09
CA SER A 65 -13.53 -18.21 23.90
C SER A 65 -13.59 -17.29 22.68
N ALA A 66 -14.49 -16.32 22.70
CA ALA A 66 -14.57 -15.27 21.69
C ALA A 66 -15.06 -13.98 22.35
N TYR A 67 -14.57 -12.84 21.87
CA TYR A 67 -14.95 -11.52 22.35
C TYR A 67 -15.40 -10.65 21.17
N GLU A 68 -16.53 -9.97 21.31
CA GLU A 68 -17.04 -9.00 20.33
C GLU A 68 -16.56 -7.61 20.71
N ILE A 69 -15.84 -6.95 19.81
CA ILE A 69 -15.46 -5.54 19.95
C ILE A 69 -16.59 -4.70 19.38
N ASP A 70 -17.31 -4.00 20.25
CA ASP A 70 -18.35 -3.07 19.85
C ASP A 70 -17.74 -1.83 19.19
N MET A 71 -18.10 -1.60 17.92
CA MET A 71 -17.63 -0.49 17.09
C MET A 71 -18.79 0.35 16.56
N GLN A 72 -20.03 0.13 17.03
CA GLN A 72 -21.22 0.82 16.51
C GLN A 72 -21.18 2.34 16.67
N SER A 73 -20.36 2.85 17.59
CA SER A 73 -20.14 4.28 17.80
C SER A 73 -19.17 4.92 16.80
N LEU A 74 -18.45 4.13 16.00
CA LEU A 74 -17.53 4.64 14.98
C LEU A 74 -18.31 5.07 13.74
N GLU A 75 -17.87 6.17 13.10
CA GLU A 75 -18.39 6.57 11.80
C GLU A 75 -17.87 5.60 10.71
N GLN A 76 -18.65 5.45 9.63
CA GLN A 76 -18.22 4.64 8.48
C GLN A 76 -16.88 5.15 7.93
N ASP A 77 -16.01 4.22 7.51
CA ASP A 77 -14.65 4.48 7.01
C ASP A 77 -13.73 5.16 8.05
N THR A 78 -14.07 5.08 9.35
CA THR A 78 -13.17 5.47 10.44
C THR A 78 -12.02 4.47 10.53
N ARG A 79 -10.79 4.98 10.70
CA ARG A 79 -9.61 4.15 10.93
C ARG A 79 -9.78 3.30 12.19
N VAL A 80 -9.50 2.00 12.07
CA VAL A 80 -9.52 1.03 13.15
C VAL A 80 -8.12 0.44 13.35
N VAL A 81 -7.63 0.49 14.59
CA VAL A 81 -6.44 -0.21 15.06
C VAL A 81 -6.83 -1.05 16.26
N ILE A 82 -6.83 -2.37 16.09
CA ILE A 82 -7.06 -3.33 17.16
C ILE A 82 -5.70 -3.84 17.61
N ARG A 83 -5.38 -3.62 18.89
CA ARG A 83 -4.18 -4.18 19.54
C ARG A 83 -4.61 -5.23 20.55
N ILE A 84 -4.11 -6.43 20.41
CA ILE A 84 -4.39 -7.56 21.31
C ILE A 84 -3.09 -7.91 22.04
N VAL A 85 -3.11 -7.81 23.36
CA VAL A 85 -2.04 -8.29 24.24
C VAL A 85 -2.41 -9.70 24.67
N HIS A 86 -1.50 -10.66 24.49
CA HIS A 86 -1.76 -12.07 24.78
C HIS A 86 -0.51 -12.81 25.26
N GLN A 87 -0.70 -14.01 25.80
CA GLN A 87 0.39 -14.88 26.25
C GLN A 87 1.28 -15.32 25.08
N ASP A 88 2.55 -15.63 25.36
CA ASP A 88 3.57 -15.95 24.34
C ASP A 88 3.28 -17.24 23.55
N ASP A 89 2.56 -18.19 24.15
CA ASP A 89 2.32 -19.54 23.62
C ASP A 89 1.02 -19.67 22.83
N CYS A 90 0.40 -18.55 22.46
CA CYS A 90 -0.88 -18.52 21.77
C CYS A 90 -1.00 -17.34 20.81
N GLU A 91 -1.91 -17.46 19.84
CA GLU A 91 -2.13 -16.42 18.82
C GLU A 91 -3.63 -16.19 18.63
N PRO A 92 -4.18 -15.07 19.12
CA PRO A 92 -5.55 -14.64 18.86
C PRO A 92 -5.74 -14.24 17.40
N GLU A 93 -6.94 -14.49 16.88
CA GLU A 93 -7.29 -14.18 15.48
C GLU A 93 -8.62 -13.42 15.42
N LEU A 94 -8.79 -12.60 14.38
CA LEU A 94 -10.11 -12.06 14.05
C LEU A 94 -10.91 -13.15 13.30
N THR A 95 -12.14 -13.43 13.71
CA THR A 95 -12.97 -14.42 13.01
C THR A 95 -13.70 -13.87 11.78
N ASN A 96 -13.78 -12.54 11.68
CA ASN A 96 -14.38 -11.81 10.57
C ASN A 96 -13.50 -10.61 10.16
N PRO A 97 -12.24 -10.82 9.78
CA PRO A 97 -11.31 -9.72 9.48
C PRO A 97 -11.84 -8.79 8.36
N GLU A 98 -12.70 -9.29 7.46
CA GLU A 98 -13.33 -8.55 6.37
C GLU A 98 -14.21 -7.38 6.82
N VAL A 99 -14.63 -7.30 8.09
CA VAL A 99 -15.44 -6.16 8.55
C VAL A 99 -14.62 -4.89 8.83
N ILE A 100 -13.29 -5.05 8.94
CA ILE A 100 -12.34 -3.94 9.03
C ILE A 100 -11.36 -3.91 7.88
N GLN A 101 -11.15 -5.04 7.19
CA GLN A 101 -10.44 -5.05 5.92
C GLN A 101 -11.40 -4.52 4.86
N ALA A 102 -11.14 -3.30 4.38
CA ALA A 102 -11.84 -2.76 3.22
C ALA A 102 -11.76 -3.75 2.05
N ASP A 103 -12.64 -3.61 1.06
CA ASP A 103 -12.39 -4.16 -0.27
C ASP A 103 -10.96 -3.69 -0.65
N LEU A 104 -9.96 -4.59 -0.56
CA LEU A 104 -8.54 -4.27 -0.73
C LEU A 104 -8.21 -3.98 -2.20
N LYS A 105 -9.24 -3.89 -3.04
CA LYS A 105 -9.11 -3.53 -4.43
C LYS A 105 -8.56 -2.12 -4.56
N PHE A 106 -7.53 -2.04 -5.37
CA PHE A 106 -6.98 -0.81 -5.90
C PHE A 106 -8.07 0.14 -6.41
N SER A 107 -7.83 1.44 -6.30
CA SER A 107 -8.73 2.45 -6.87
C SER A 107 -7.98 3.68 -7.35
N TRP A 108 -8.34 4.15 -8.55
CA TRP A 108 -7.97 5.47 -9.05
C TRP A 108 -8.78 6.55 -8.33
N LEU A 109 -8.11 7.51 -7.70
CA LEU A 109 -8.78 8.67 -7.09
C LEU A 109 -8.76 9.88 -8.02
N LYS A 110 -7.64 10.09 -8.71
CA LYS A 110 -7.50 11.17 -9.70
C LYS A 110 -6.34 10.87 -10.64
N VAL A 111 -6.48 11.27 -11.89
CA VAL A 111 -5.38 11.36 -12.86
C VAL A 111 -5.52 12.70 -13.57
N TYR A 112 -4.41 13.37 -13.88
CA TYR A 112 -4.40 14.59 -14.67
C TYR A 112 -3.00 14.85 -15.23
N VAL A 113 -2.94 15.65 -16.29
CA VAL A 113 -1.71 16.04 -16.98
C VAL A 113 -1.61 17.56 -16.94
N ASP A 114 -0.43 18.07 -16.62
CA ASP A 114 -0.09 19.50 -16.70
C ASP A 114 0.95 19.74 -17.81
N GLU A 115 1.58 20.91 -17.85
CA GLU A 115 2.55 21.30 -18.88
C GLU A 115 3.84 20.48 -18.90
N ASN A 116 4.17 19.78 -17.80
CA ASN A 116 5.46 19.11 -17.64
C ASN A 116 5.35 17.65 -17.17
N GLN A 117 4.20 17.22 -16.67
CA GLN A 117 4.07 15.90 -16.05
C GLN A 117 2.64 15.37 -16.06
N ILE A 118 2.53 14.05 -15.92
CA ILE A 118 1.30 13.39 -15.50
C ILE A 118 1.37 13.09 -14.01
N ILE A 119 0.25 13.31 -13.31
CA ILE A 119 0.11 13.08 -11.88
C ILE A 119 -1.11 12.17 -11.66
N TRP A 120 -0.92 11.12 -10.87
CA TRP A 120 -2.01 10.25 -10.46
C TRP A 120 -2.03 10.03 -8.96
N ILE A 121 -3.24 9.85 -8.45
CA ILE A 121 -3.54 9.62 -7.05
C ILE A 121 -4.35 8.33 -6.97
N THR A 122 -3.88 7.41 -6.14
CA THR A 122 -4.38 6.05 -5.98
C THR A 122 -4.60 5.74 -4.50
N THR A 123 -5.31 4.66 -4.23
CA THR A 123 -5.35 4.04 -2.90
C THR A 123 -5.34 2.53 -3.04
N LYS A 124 -4.87 1.84 -2.00
CA LYS A 124 -4.83 0.37 -1.93
C LYS A 124 -3.99 -0.24 -3.06
N GLU A 125 -2.82 0.33 -3.31
CA GLU A 125 -1.84 -0.23 -4.24
C GLU A 125 -0.97 -1.28 -3.53
N SER A 126 -0.58 -2.33 -4.24
CA SER A 126 0.34 -3.36 -3.77
C SER A 126 1.76 -2.81 -3.69
N ILE A 127 2.53 -3.27 -2.71
CA ILE A 127 3.95 -2.92 -2.56
C ILE A 127 4.83 -3.51 -3.68
N ASP A 128 4.39 -4.60 -4.29
CA ASP A 128 5.12 -5.30 -5.36
C ASP A 128 4.66 -4.87 -6.77
N GLY A 129 3.65 -4.00 -6.85
CA GLY A 129 3.11 -3.50 -8.10
C GLY A 129 3.97 -2.45 -8.81
N PHE A 130 3.49 -2.00 -9.96
CA PHE A 130 4.07 -0.89 -10.71
C PHE A 130 3.05 -0.26 -11.66
N TYR A 131 3.36 0.93 -12.15
CA TYR A 131 2.59 1.66 -13.15
C TYR A 131 3.35 1.70 -14.46
N ILE A 132 2.64 1.62 -15.58
CA ILE A 132 3.18 1.96 -16.91
C ILE A 132 2.42 3.18 -17.40
N VAL A 133 3.13 4.29 -17.65
CA VAL A 133 2.55 5.45 -18.31
C VAL A 133 2.65 5.23 -19.81
N GLU A 134 1.54 5.44 -20.52
CA GLU A 134 1.46 5.27 -21.97
C GLU A 134 1.01 6.57 -22.65
N LYS A 135 1.53 6.81 -23.85
CA LYS A 135 1.12 7.89 -24.74
C LYS A 135 0.43 7.32 -25.96
N ASP A 136 -0.67 7.93 -26.38
CA ASP A 136 -1.36 7.56 -27.61
C ASP A 136 -0.52 7.98 -28.82
N THR A 137 -0.43 7.09 -29.80
CA THR A 137 0.24 7.30 -31.07
C THR A 137 -0.62 6.73 -32.20
N LYS A 138 -0.24 6.98 -33.46
CA LYS A 138 -0.97 6.43 -34.62
C LYS A 138 -0.98 4.90 -34.65
N ASP A 139 0.04 4.28 -34.06
CA ASP A 139 0.22 2.82 -34.02
C ASP A 139 -0.32 2.19 -32.72
N GLY A 140 -0.96 3.00 -31.86
CA GLY A 140 -1.52 2.59 -30.57
C GLY A 140 -0.80 3.22 -29.39
N TRP A 141 -0.95 2.58 -28.22
CA TRP A 141 -0.39 3.08 -26.96
C TRP A 141 1.08 2.70 -26.82
N LEU A 142 1.94 3.70 -26.73
CA LEU A 142 3.38 3.54 -26.56
C LEU A 142 3.75 3.72 -25.07
N PRO A 143 4.42 2.75 -24.43
CA PRO A 143 4.95 2.92 -23.08
C PRO A 143 6.00 4.04 -23.03
N VAL A 144 5.79 5.00 -22.14
CA VAL A 144 6.71 6.13 -21.89
C VAL A 144 7.72 5.75 -20.81
N ASP A 145 7.23 5.34 -19.64
CA ASP A 145 8.09 4.89 -18.53
C ASP A 145 7.30 4.04 -17.51
N THR A 146 8.02 3.43 -16.58
CA THR A 146 7.51 2.60 -15.49
C THR A 146 7.79 3.24 -14.13
N VAL A 147 6.76 3.36 -13.28
CA VAL A 147 6.89 3.91 -11.93
C VAL A 147 6.51 2.87 -10.88
N LYS A 148 7.38 2.62 -9.90
CA LYS A 148 7.09 1.68 -8.81
C LYS A 148 6.04 2.24 -7.85
N THR A 149 5.19 1.34 -7.34
CA THR A 149 4.26 1.69 -6.28
C THR A 149 5.00 1.99 -4.98
N LYS A 150 4.37 2.78 -4.11
CA LYS A 150 4.73 3.01 -2.71
C LYS A 150 4.06 1.98 -1.80
N GLY A 151 2.99 1.35 -2.27
CA GLY A 151 2.25 0.34 -1.53
C GLY A 151 1.30 0.94 -0.49
N GLY A 152 0.44 0.07 0.05
CA GLY A 152 -0.38 0.35 1.22
C GLY A 152 -1.81 0.78 0.92
N ILE A 153 -2.62 0.77 1.97
CA ILE A 153 -4.08 0.98 1.92
C ILE A 153 -4.50 2.46 1.89
N PHE A 154 -3.53 3.37 1.88
CA PHE A 154 -3.77 4.81 1.98
C PHE A 154 -3.55 5.50 0.63
N ILE A 155 -3.84 6.80 0.61
CA ILE A 155 -3.64 7.66 -0.55
C ILE A 155 -2.15 7.71 -0.89
N ASN A 156 -1.85 7.35 -2.13
CA ASN A 156 -0.55 7.51 -2.75
C ASN A 156 -0.66 8.48 -3.92
N GLN A 157 0.32 9.36 -4.05
CA GLN A 157 0.45 10.26 -5.19
C GLN A 157 1.76 9.96 -5.90
N HIS A 158 1.70 9.88 -7.22
CA HIS A 158 2.84 9.62 -8.09
C HIS A 158 2.83 10.64 -9.24
N SER A 159 3.98 10.83 -9.84
CA SER A 159 4.13 11.67 -11.02
C SER A 159 5.25 11.17 -11.92
N LEU A 160 5.15 11.50 -13.20
CA LEU A 160 6.17 11.26 -14.21
C LEU A 160 6.29 12.50 -15.08
N GLU A 161 7.52 13.01 -15.25
CA GLU A 161 7.80 14.09 -16.19
C GLU A 161 7.55 13.63 -17.63
N LEU A 162 6.91 14.48 -18.43
CA LEU A 162 6.51 14.20 -19.79
C LEU A 162 7.08 15.24 -20.74
N ASP A 163 7.49 14.77 -21.91
CA ASP A 163 7.77 15.66 -23.02
C ASP A 163 6.60 15.69 -24.01
N HIS A 164 5.82 16.76 -23.93
CA HIS A 164 4.71 16.99 -24.85
C HIS A 164 5.23 17.44 -26.21
N ILE A 165 4.66 16.89 -27.28
CA ILE A 165 4.85 17.40 -28.64
C ILE A 165 3.83 18.51 -28.91
N GLN A 166 3.99 19.27 -29.99
CA GLN A 166 2.98 20.24 -30.41
C GLN A 166 1.60 19.57 -30.61
N GLY A 167 0.54 20.24 -30.19
CA GLY A 167 -0.84 19.79 -30.36
C GLY A 167 -1.31 18.87 -29.24
N ASP A 168 -2.23 17.96 -29.57
CA ASP A 168 -2.87 17.06 -28.60
C ASP A 168 -1.94 15.92 -28.19
N ASN A 169 -1.80 15.73 -26.88
CA ASN A 169 -1.04 14.66 -26.28
C ASN A 169 -1.96 13.90 -25.33
N LEU A 170 -2.38 12.69 -25.72
CA LEU A 170 -3.25 11.84 -24.93
C LEU A 170 -2.43 10.81 -24.15
N TYR A 171 -2.64 10.75 -22.84
CA TYR A 171 -1.93 9.85 -21.93
C TYR A 171 -2.90 9.00 -21.12
N ARG A 172 -2.43 7.82 -20.68
CA ARG A 172 -3.10 7.00 -19.67
C ARG A 172 -2.06 6.28 -18.80
N VAL A 173 -2.52 5.72 -17.69
CA VAL A 173 -1.67 4.93 -16.78
C VAL A 173 -2.28 3.55 -16.61
N GLN A 174 -1.46 2.52 -16.78
CA GLN A 174 -1.80 1.14 -16.40
C GLN A 174 -1.25 0.84 -15.01
N TYR A 175 -2.02 0.13 -14.20
CA TYR A 175 -1.60 -0.42 -12.93
C TYR A 175 -1.44 -1.94 -13.05
N HIS A 176 -0.28 -2.43 -12.66
CA HIS A 176 0.08 -3.84 -12.65
C HIS A 176 0.29 -4.31 -11.21
N ASP A 177 -0.54 -5.26 -10.80
CA ASP A 177 -0.50 -5.93 -9.50
C ASP A 177 -0.27 -7.42 -9.74
N PRO A 178 0.62 -8.11 -8.98
CA PRO A 178 0.80 -9.55 -9.11
C PRO A 178 -0.47 -10.39 -8.90
N ASP A 179 -1.42 -9.88 -8.09
CA ASP A 179 -2.60 -10.61 -7.64
C ASP A 179 -3.91 -10.13 -8.28
N MET A 180 -3.86 -9.14 -9.18
CA MET A 180 -5.04 -8.57 -9.86
C MET A 180 -4.87 -8.52 -11.37
N ASP A 181 -6.00 -8.40 -12.08
CA ASP A 181 -5.99 -8.01 -13.49
C ASP A 181 -5.47 -6.57 -13.65
N ILE A 182 -4.95 -6.26 -14.84
CA ILE A 182 -4.42 -4.93 -15.15
C ILE A 182 -5.56 -3.90 -15.11
N GLU A 183 -5.39 -2.85 -14.31
CA GLU A 183 -6.34 -1.75 -14.20
C GLU A 183 -5.84 -0.54 -15.00
N ILE A 184 -6.66 0.01 -15.89
CA ILE A 184 -6.29 1.12 -16.76
C ILE A 184 -7.03 2.39 -16.32
N SER A 185 -6.33 3.51 -16.20
CA SER A 185 -6.93 4.79 -15.87
C SER A 185 -7.79 5.33 -17.01
N GLU A 186 -8.61 6.36 -16.71
CA GLU A 186 -9.11 7.24 -17.76
C GLU A 186 -7.94 7.90 -18.52
N SER A 187 -8.18 8.23 -19.79
CA SER A 187 -7.19 8.91 -20.64
C SER A 187 -7.34 10.43 -20.53
N PHE A 188 -6.22 11.14 -20.46
CA PHE A 188 -6.18 12.60 -20.30
C PHE A 188 -5.42 13.24 -21.45
N ASN A 189 -6.08 14.19 -22.13
CA ASN A 189 -5.46 14.97 -23.21
C ASN A 189 -4.87 16.27 -22.65
N PHE A 190 -3.66 16.60 -23.09
CA PHE A 190 -3.03 17.89 -22.90
C PHE A 190 -2.69 18.51 -24.26
N HIS A 191 -3.20 19.72 -24.50
CA HIS A 191 -2.89 20.47 -25.72
C HIS A 191 -1.68 21.37 -25.48
N SER A 192 -0.62 21.16 -26.25
CA SER A 192 0.66 21.87 -26.13
C SER A 192 0.84 22.86 -27.27
N ASP A 193 1.08 24.12 -26.90
CA ASP A 193 1.40 25.21 -27.84
C ASP A 193 2.89 25.28 -28.22
N LYS A 194 3.67 24.23 -27.89
CA LYS A 194 5.08 24.12 -28.33
C LYS A 194 5.19 24.20 -29.85
N ARG A 195 6.37 24.58 -30.35
CA ARG A 195 6.61 24.62 -31.80
C ARG A 195 6.69 23.20 -32.35
N GLU A 196 6.34 23.06 -33.63
CA GLU A 196 6.55 21.80 -34.33
C GLU A 196 8.03 21.46 -34.37
N ILE A 197 8.36 20.21 -34.01
CA ILE A 197 9.72 19.71 -34.15
C ILE A 197 9.96 19.43 -35.63
N THR A 198 10.85 20.19 -36.24
CA THR A 198 11.30 19.97 -37.62
C THR A 198 12.65 19.24 -37.63
N HIS A 199 12.97 18.66 -38.79
CA HIS A 199 14.20 17.91 -39.01
C HIS A 199 14.88 18.32 -40.34
N ALA A 200 16.18 18.12 -40.41
CA ALA A 200 16.99 18.23 -41.62
C ALA A 200 17.73 16.91 -41.86
N ILE A 201 17.80 16.47 -43.12
CA ILE A 201 18.48 15.24 -43.52
C ILE A 201 19.72 15.61 -44.33
N ASN A 202 20.88 15.09 -43.91
CA ASN A 202 22.10 15.09 -44.69
C ASN A 202 22.39 13.67 -45.20
N GLU A 203 22.09 13.43 -46.47
CA GLU A 203 22.26 12.11 -47.11
C GLU A 203 23.73 11.73 -47.29
N ASP A 204 24.62 12.70 -47.54
CA ASP A 204 26.06 12.45 -47.73
C ASP A 204 26.72 11.99 -46.43
N GLU A 205 26.26 12.53 -45.30
CA GLU A 205 26.79 12.22 -43.97
C GLU A 205 25.96 11.17 -43.21
N TRP A 206 24.82 10.75 -43.75
CA TRP A 206 23.87 9.83 -43.09
C TRP A 206 23.39 10.35 -41.73
N ILE A 207 23.09 11.65 -41.65
CA ILE A 207 22.65 12.32 -40.41
C ILE A 207 21.22 12.85 -40.58
N ILE A 208 20.41 12.69 -39.52
CA ILE A 208 19.13 13.39 -39.35
C ILE A 208 19.29 14.28 -38.12
N GLU A 209 19.14 15.60 -38.29
CA GLU A 209 19.19 16.58 -37.22
C GLU A 209 17.77 17.07 -36.89
N PHE A 210 17.42 17.09 -35.60
CA PHE A 210 16.15 17.61 -35.12
C PHE A 210 16.35 18.98 -34.48
N THR A 211 15.32 19.82 -34.54
CA THR A 211 15.33 21.16 -33.92
C THR A 211 15.34 21.12 -32.39
N GLU A 212 14.92 20.01 -31.80
CA GLU A 212 14.89 19.74 -30.36
C GLU A 212 15.28 18.27 -30.12
N GLU A 213 15.54 17.90 -28.86
CA GLU A 213 15.79 16.51 -28.47
C GLU A 213 14.50 15.69 -28.66
N VAL A 214 14.62 14.48 -29.24
CA VAL A 214 13.45 13.64 -29.55
C VAL A 214 13.67 12.19 -29.16
N SER A 215 12.60 11.54 -28.70
CA SER A 215 12.51 10.08 -28.63
C SER A 215 12.12 9.52 -30.01
N TYR A 216 12.79 8.46 -30.45
CA TYR A 216 12.55 7.84 -31.76
C TYR A 216 12.49 6.31 -31.67
N LEU A 217 11.75 5.71 -32.61
CA LEU A 217 11.70 4.26 -32.83
C LEU A 217 12.20 3.98 -34.24
N LEU A 218 13.11 3.02 -34.39
CA LEU A 218 13.61 2.57 -35.69
C LEU A 218 12.86 1.31 -36.10
N TYR A 219 12.21 1.37 -37.26
CA TYR A 219 11.57 0.23 -37.89
C TYR A 219 12.45 -0.26 -39.05
N ASN A 220 12.59 -1.57 -39.17
CA ASN A 220 13.18 -2.19 -40.35
C ASN A 220 12.04 -2.75 -41.19
N GLU A 221 11.84 -2.25 -42.40
CA GLU A 221 10.95 -2.89 -43.38
C GLU A 221 11.77 -3.96 -44.11
N ASP A 222 11.38 -5.24 -43.94
CA ASP A 222 11.90 -6.38 -44.70
C ASP A 222 11.37 -6.38 -46.15
#